data_AF-A0A974SHB6-F1
#
_entry.id   AF-A0A974SHB6-F1
#
_cell.length_a   1.000
_cell.length_b   1.000
_cell.length_c   1.000
_cell.angle_alpha   90.00
_cell.angle_beta   90.00
_cell.angle_gamma   90.00
#
_symmetry.space_group_name_H-M   'P 1'
#
loop_
_entity.id
_entity.type
_entity.pdbx_description
1 polymer ?
#
loop_
_entity_poly.entity_id
_entity_poly.type
_entity_poly.pdbx_seq_one_letter_code
_entity_poly.pdbx_strand_id
1 'polypeptide(L)'
;MNINLARLKEGLPEQKEYLLTYTTGLFQVIDCAHNCYNSADVDWSSFTSNDVKVALEMAMDYLDYDSIYPEDYDIPPNEGNAIHEYLLNVEIIYQIRNAKPEKMYQDLTFF
;
A
#
# COMPACT_ATOMS: atom_id res chain seq x y z
N MET A 1 0.38 20.10 16.29
CA MET A 1 1.05 20.17 14.98
C MET A 1 -0.03 20.31 13.91
N ASN A 2 -0.11 21.44 13.20
CA ASN A 2 -1.09 21.63 12.12
C ASN A 2 -0.39 21.33 10.80
N ILE A 3 -0.78 20.24 10.13
CA ILE A 3 -0.21 19.85 8.83
C ILE A 3 -0.91 20.69 7.75
N ASN A 4 -0.15 21.46 6.98
CA ASN A 4 -0.65 22.16 5.81
C ASN A 4 -0.77 21.17 4.64
N LEU A 5 -1.99 20.70 4.39
CA LEU A 5 -2.28 19.71 3.35
C LEU A 5 -1.98 20.22 1.92
N ALA A 6 -1.99 21.54 1.69
CA ALA A 6 -1.67 22.10 0.38
C ALA A 6 -0.17 21.96 0.06
N ARG A 7 0.70 22.32 1.03
CA ARG A 7 2.16 22.12 0.93
C ARG A 7 2.55 20.65 0.87
N LEU A 8 1.82 19.78 1.57
CA LEU A 8 2.07 18.35 1.52
C LEU A 8 1.86 17.82 0.09
N LYS A 9 0.79 18.26 -0.60
CA LYS A 9 0.48 17.85 -1.97
C LYS A 9 1.54 18.30 -2.98
N GLU A 10 2.13 19.49 -2.81
CA GLU A 10 3.17 20.03 -3.68
C GLU A 10 4.49 19.24 -3.62
N GLY A 11 4.74 18.51 -2.53
CA GLY A 11 5.94 17.68 -2.35
C GLY A 11 5.71 16.19 -2.64
N LEU A 12 4.53 15.79 -3.10
CA LEU A 12 4.28 14.39 -3.46
C LEU A 12 5.01 14.06 -4.77
N PRO A 13 5.63 12.87 -4.87
CA PRO A 13 6.21 12.42 -6.13
C PRO A 13 5.14 12.34 -7.22
N GLU A 14 5.56 12.48 -8.48
CA GLU A 14 4.67 12.27 -9.62
C GLU A 14 3.98 10.90 -9.51
N GLN A 15 2.67 10.89 -9.69
CA GLN A 15 1.92 9.64 -9.67
C GLN A 15 2.34 8.80 -10.88
N LYS A 16 2.89 7.62 -10.61
CA LYS A 16 3.17 6.63 -11.64
C LYS A 16 1.86 6.23 -12.32
N GLU A 17 1.90 6.02 -13.64
CA GLU A 17 0.71 5.77 -14.45
C GLU A 17 -0.11 4.56 -13.97
N TYR A 18 0.56 3.51 -13.48
CA TYR A 18 -0.12 2.32 -12.93
C TYR A 18 -1.02 2.65 -11.72
N LEU A 19 -0.71 3.69 -10.95
CA LEU A 19 -1.52 4.09 -9.79
C LEU A 19 -2.90 4.61 -10.19
N LEU A 20 -3.07 5.05 -11.44
CA LEU A 20 -4.36 5.51 -11.97
C LEU A 20 -5.34 4.35 -12.19
N THR A 21 -4.83 3.12 -12.24
CA THR A 21 -5.66 1.91 -12.40
C THR A 21 -6.23 1.40 -11.08
N TYR A 22 -5.76 1.93 -9.96
CA TYR A 22 -6.17 1.48 -8.64
C TYR A 22 -7.54 2.06 -8.27
N THR A 23 -8.44 1.17 -7.86
CA THR A 23 -9.77 1.51 -7.36
C THR A 23 -9.86 1.24 -5.86
N THR A 24 -10.79 1.90 -5.17
CA THR A 24 -11.08 1.57 -3.77
C THR A 24 -11.57 0.12 -3.64
N GLY A 25 -12.39 -0.36 -4.58
CA GLY A 25 -12.90 -1.73 -4.61
C GLY A 25 -11.77 -2.76 -4.71
N LEU A 26 -10.73 -2.51 -5.49
CA LEU A 26 -9.56 -3.37 -5.60
C LEU A 26 -8.88 -3.59 -4.23
N PHE A 27 -8.61 -2.52 -3.49
CA PHE A 27 -8.01 -2.63 -2.17
C PHE A 27 -8.94 -3.28 -1.14
N GLN A 28 -10.26 -3.09 -1.26
CA GLN A 28 -11.23 -3.78 -0.40
C GLN A 28 -11.26 -5.28 -0.67
N VAL A 29 -11.15 -5.71 -1.93
CA VAL A 29 -10.99 -7.14 -2.27
C VAL A 29 -9.74 -7.71 -1.64
N ILE A 30 -8.60 -7.02 -1.79
CA ILE A 30 -7.30 -7.47 -1.24
C ILE A 30 -7.39 -7.58 0.29
N ASP A 31 -7.95 -6.57 0.95
CA ASP A 31 -8.15 -6.55 2.41
C ASP A 31 -9.06 -7.69 2.89
N CYS A 32 -10.18 -7.92 2.20
CA CYS A 32 -11.10 -9.03 2.50
C CYS A 32 -10.41 -10.38 2.28
N ALA A 33 -9.71 -10.58 1.17
CA ALA A 33 -9.02 -11.83 0.88
C ALA A 33 -7.88 -12.11 1.88
N HIS A 34 -7.24 -11.05 2.39
CA HIS A 34 -6.14 -11.17 3.35
C HIS A 34 -6.63 -11.47 4.78
N ASN A 35 -7.74 -10.85 5.22
CA ASN A 35 -8.17 -10.86 6.62
C ASN A 35 -9.43 -11.69 6.90
N CYS A 36 -10.28 -11.94 5.89
CA CYS A 36 -11.57 -12.60 6.10
C CYS A 36 -11.50 -14.09 5.74
N TYR A 37 -11.68 -14.94 6.75
CA TYR A 37 -11.78 -16.40 6.56
C TYR A 37 -13.21 -16.88 6.28
N ASN A 38 -14.22 -16.00 6.48
CA ASN A 38 -15.62 -16.32 6.32
C ASN A 38 -16.30 -15.36 5.33
N SER A 39 -16.91 -15.92 4.29
CA SER A 39 -17.62 -15.18 3.25
C SER A 39 -18.78 -14.34 3.78
N ALA A 40 -19.34 -14.69 4.95
CA ALA A 40 -20.45 -13.95 5.55
C ALA A 40 -20.02 -12.58 6.12
N ASP A 41 -18.73 -12.41 6.43
CA ASP A 41 -18.18 -11.17 6.99
C ASP A 41 -17.72 -10.19 5.90
N VAL A 42 -17.84 -10.59 4.63
CA VAL A 42 -17.42 -9.79 3.47
C VAL A 42 -18.59 -8.96 2.97
N ASP A 43 -18.39 -7.64 2.88
CA ASP A 43 -19.32 -6.75 2.18
C ASP A 43 -19.11 -6.85 0.66
N TRP A 44 -19.77 -7.82 0.04
CA TRP A 44 -19.73 -8.05 -1.41
C TRP A 44 -20.25 -6.87 -2.24
N SER A 45 -20.95 -5.90 -1.63
CA SER A 45 -21.42 -4.71 -2.33
C SER A 45 -20.36 -3.62 -2.46
N SER A 46 -19.24 -3.76 -1.73
CA SER A 46 -18.16 -2.77 -1.69
C SER A 46 -17.22 -2.82 -2.91
N PHE A 47 -17.27 -3.89 -3.72
CA PHE A 47 -16.41 -4.06 -4.88
C PHE A 47 -17.13 -4.71 -6.07
N THR A 48 -16.56 -4.56 -7.26
CA THR A 48 -17.09 -5.12 -8.50
C THR A 48 -16.41 -6.45 -8.85
N SER A 49 -17.02 -7.21 -9.76
CA SER A 49 -16.38 -8.41 -10.32
C SER A 49 -15.07 -8.10 -11.06
N ASN A 50 -14.94 -6.89 -11.61
CA ASN A 50 -13.70 -6.45 -12.25
C ASN A 50 -12.58 -6.26 -11.22
N ASP A 51 -12.88 -5.66 -10.08
CA ASP A 51 -11.91 -5.49 -8.99
C ASP A 51 -11.40 -6.86 -8.51
N VAL A 52 -12.29 -7.85 -8.39
CA VAL A 52 -11.94 -9.23 -8.03
C VAL A 52 -11.04 -9.88 -9.09
N LYS A 53 -11.38 -9.69 -10.36
CA LYS A 53 -10.58 -10.23 -11.47
C LYS A 53 -9.17 -9.65 -11.48
N VAL A 54 -9.05 -8.33 -11.37
CA VAL A 54 -7.74 -7.64 -11.33
C VAL A 54 -6.93 -8.07 -10.11
N ALA A 55 -7.55 -8.16 -8.93
CA ALA A 55 -6.88 -8.65 -7.72
C ALA A 55 -6.33 -10.06 -7.91
N LEU A 56 -7.10 -10.95 -8.56
CA LEU A 56 -6.67 -12.32 -8.83
C LEU A 56 -5.51 -12.37 -9.85
N GLU A 57 -5.59 -11.60 -10.94
CA GLU A 57 -4.49 -11.49 -11.91
C GLU A 57 -3.20 -11.01 -11.22
N MET A 58 -3.30 -9.96 -10.40
CA MET A 58 -2.18 -9.47 -9.58
C MET A 58 -1.66 -10.50 -8.58
N ALA A 59 -2.52 -11.34 -8.00
CA ALA A 59 -2.10 -12.40 -7.09
C ALA A 59 -1.36 -13.53 -7.81
N MET A 60 -1.80 -13.88 -9.02
CA MET A 60 -1.17 -14.91 -9.84
C MET A 60 0.21 -14.49 -10.35
N ASP A 61 0.37 -13.19 -10.64
CA ASP A 61 1.62 -12.61 -11.13
C ASP A 61 2.56 -12.15 -9.98
N TYR A 62 2.15 -12.33 -8.72
CA TYR A 62 2.93 -11.89 -7.57
C TYR A 62 4.14 -12.80 -7.35
N LEU A 63 5.33 -12.22 -7.34
CA LEU A 63 6.58 -12.92 -7.02
C LEU A 63 6.85 -12.86 -5.51
N ASP A 64 6.92 -14.03 -4.87
CA ASP A 64 7.33 -14.12 -3.47
C ASP A 64 8.84 -13.89 -3.29
N TYR A 65 9.26 -13.67 -2.04
CA TYR A 65 10.64 -13.38 -1.71
C TYR A 65 11.62 -14.47 -2.16
N ASP A 66 11.20 -15.73 -2.11
CA ASP A 66 12.01 -16.89 -2.50
C ASP A 66 12.22 -16.98 -4.02
N SER A 67 11.40 -16.26 -4.80
CA SER A 67 11.47 -16.18 -6.27
C SER A 67 12.20 -14.94 -6.79
N ILE A 68 12.67 -14.06 -5.90
CA ILE A 68 13.31 -12.79 -6.26
C ILE A 68 14.85 -12.93 -6.17
N TYR A 69 15.51 -13.03 -7.32
CA TYR A 69 16.94 -12.87 -7.45
C TYR A 69 17.24 -11.44 -7.94
N PRO A 70 17.87 -10.57 -7.11
CA PRO A 70 18.03 -9.15 -7.42
C PRO A 70 18.80 -8.85 -8.71
N GLU A 71 19.59 -9.81 -9.19
CA GLU A 71 20.40 -9.73 -10.40
C GLU A 71 19.61 -10.03 -11.70
N ASP A 72 18.39 -10.57 -11.58
CA ASP A 72 17.58 -10.99 -12.72
C ASP A 72 16.58 -9.92 -13.20
N TYR A 73 16.47 -8.77 -12.51
CA TYR A 73 15.43 -7.78 -12.78
C TYR A 73 15.97 -6.35 -12.94
N ASP A 74 15.72 -5.77 -14.12
CA ASP A 74 15.99 -4.35 -14.41
C ASP A 74 14.97 -3.40 -13.72
N ILE A 75 13.80 -3.92 -13.36
CA ILE A 75 12.70 -3.20 -12.70
C ILE A 75 12.41 -3.91 -11.37
N PRO A 76 12.20 -3.20 -10.26
CA PRO A 76 11.84 -3.81 -8.99
C PRO A 76 10.69 -4.83 -9.15
N PRO A 77 10.85 -6.08 -8.69
CA PRO A 77 9.81 -7.08 -8.78
C PRO A 77 8.55 -6.63 -8.02
N ASN A 78 7.38 -6.94 -8.57
CA ASN A 78 6.07 -6.51 -8.09
C ASN A 78 5.81 -4.99 -8.13
N GLU A 79 6.65 -4.19 -8.80
CA GLU A 79 6.33 -2.79 -9.06
C GLU A 79 5.01 -2.67 -9.83
N GLY A 80 4.08 -1.86 -9.33
CA GLY A 80 2.75 -1.72 -9.91
C GLY A 80 1.75 -2.82 -9.55
N ASN A 81 2.12 -3.73 -8.63
CA ASN A 81 1.20 -4.72 -8.09
C ASN A 81 0.50 -4.16 -6.84
N ALA A 82 -0.83 -4.06 -6.86
CA ALA A 82 -1.60 -3.47 -5.75
C ALA A 82 -1.51 -4.28 -4.45
N ILE A 83 -1.27 -5.60 -4.53
CA ILE A 83 -1.06 -6.45 -3.35
C ILE A 83 0.25 -6.06 -2.66
N HIS A 84 1.31 -5.83 -3.45
CA HIS A 84 2.61 -5.42 -2.92
C HIS A 84 2.49 -4.09 -2.17
N GLU A 85 1.84 -3.12 -2.82
CA GLU A 85 1.60 -1.79 -2.25
C GLU A 85 0.72 -1.87 -0.99
N TYR A 86 -0.32 -2.72 -0.98
CA TYR A 86 -1.16 -2.94 0.21
C TYR A 86 -0.34 -3.49 1.39
N LEU A 87 0.46 -4.54 1.17
CA LEU A 87 1.27 -5.17 2.22
C LEU A 87 2.32 -4.21 2.78
N LEU A 88 3.02 -3.46 1.91
CA LEU A 88 3.97 -2.43 2.34
C LEU A 88 3.28 -1.36 3.20
N ASN A 89 2.09 -0.90 2.80
CA ASN A 89 1.37 0.12 3.55
C ASN A 89 0.86 -0.40 4.91
N VAL A 90 0.34 -1.64 4.98
CA VAL A 90 -0.07 -2.25 6.25
C VAL A 90 1.11 -2.35 7.21
N GLU A 91 2.27 -2.78 6.73
CA GLU A 91 3.50 -2.88 7.52
C GLU A 91 3.98 -1.50 7.98
N ILE A 92 4.02 -0.50 7.09
CA ILE A 92 4.40 0.88 7.44
C ILE A 92 3.45 1.45 8.50
N ILE A 93 2.14 1.28 8.36
CA ILE A 93 1.16 1.73 9.35
C ILE A 93 1.38 1.03 10.69
N TYR A 94 1.62 -0.28 10.67
CA TYR A 94 1.95 -1.04 11.87
C TYR A 94 3.23 -0.51 12.54
N GLN A 95 4.29 -0.26 11.77
CA GLN A 95 5.54 0.29 12.27
C GLN A 95 5.36 1.69 12.85
N ILE A 96 4.63 2.59 12.17
CA ILE A 96 4.33 3.94 12.68
C ILE A 96 3.56 3.89 14.00
N ARG A 97 2.55 3.00 14.11
CA ARG A 97 1.78 2.83 15.35
C ARG A 97 2.64 2.37 16.52
N ASN A 98 3.67 1.57 16.24
CA ASN A 98 4.58 1.02 17.24
C ASN A 98 5.87 1.85 17.42
N ALA A 99 6.10 2.84 16.56
CA ALA A 99 7.24 3.74 16.66
C ALA A 99 7.09 4.57 17.93
N LYS A 100 8.09 4.50 18.80
CA LYS A 100 8.18 5.41 19.93
C LYS A 100 8.55 6.79 19.37
N PRO A 101 7.90 7.87 19.82
CA PRO A 101 8.31 9.20 19.42
C PRO A 101 9.79 9.38 19.78
N GLU A 102 10.60 9.70 18.78
CA GLU A 102 11.98 10.10 19.03
C GLU A 102 11.96 11.32 19.94
N LYS A 103 12.75 11.27 21.01
CA LYS A 103 13.00 12.47 21.82
C LYS A 103 13.77 13.43 20.91
N MET A 104 13.10 14.45 20.39
CA MET A 104 13.75 15.56 19.71
C MET A 104 14.57 16.33 20.76
N TYR A 105 15.84 15.94 20.95
CA TYR A 105 16.83 16.77 21.60
C TYR A 105 17.35 17.77 20.56
N GLN A 106 16.53 18.76 20.20
CA GLN A 106 17.00 19.95 19.50
C GLN A 106 16.77 21.14 20.43
N ASP A 107 17.88 21.78 20.81
CA ASP A 107 17.90 23.04 21.54
C ASP A 107 17.07 24.08 20.77
N LEU A 108 15.86 24.34 21.27
CA LEU A 108 15.04 25.46 20.83
C LEU A 108 15.64 26.75 21.41
N THR A 109 16.63 27.31 20.73
CA THR A 109 17.04 28.70 20.95
C THR A 109 16.03 29.62 20.29
N PHE A 110 15.22 30.30 21.12
CA PHE A 110 14.42 31.45 20.68
C PHE A 110 15.34 32.67 20.61
N PHE A 111 15.45 33.28 19.42
CA PHE A 111 16.02 34.62 19.24
C PHE A 111 14.88 35.64 19.10
#